data_AF-A0A382QQV9-F1
#
_entry.id   AF-A0A382QQV9-F1
#
_cell.length_a   1.000
_cell.length_b   1.000
_cell.length_c   1.000
_cell.angle_alpha   90.00
_cell.angle_beta   90.00
_cell.angle_gamma   90.00
#
_symmetry.space_group_name_H-M   'P 1'
#
loop_
_entity.id
_entity.type
_entity.pdbx_description
1 polymer ?
#
loop_
_entity_poly.entity_id
_entity_poly.type
_entity_poly.pdbx_seq_one_letter_code
_entity_poly.pdbx_strand_id
1 'polypeptide(L)'
;MDIQVKKIAFTTLLLFAANTWAAEELPIELTCEIGHLIVYYHITGSTDTTWWQNHSTNRFDAHSRLEVFWDYRENKVRNPVRDLEINTDSISFFTRINRPNYRYRMYTYINRLTGKASMWLSSSRIGVERYIVPFDGRCIKGFWGYEKNVF
;
A
#
# COMPACT_ATOMS: atom_id res chain seq x y z
N MET A 1 6.31 31.72 -34.04
CA MET A 1 6.44 30.43 -33.32
C MET A 1 5.09 30.10 -32.72
N ASP A 2 4.37 29.20 -33.39
CA ASP A 2 2.92 29.00 -33.31
C ASP A 2 2.39 28.59 -31.93
N ILE A 3 1.22 29.13 -31.58
CA ILE A 3 0.45 28.84 -30.37
C ILE A 3 0.14 27.33 -30.26
N GLN A 4 0.07 26.61 -31.39
CA GLN A 4 -0.12 25.16 -31.47
C GLN A 4 1.10 24.37 -30.92
N VAL A 5 2.33 24.83 -31.18
CA VAL A 5 3.55 24.17 -30.68
C VAL A 5 3.66 24.32 -29.16
N LYS A 6 3.25 25.48 -28.61
CA LYS A 6 3.20 25.70 -27.16
C LYS A 6 2.16 24.82 -26.46
N LYS A 7 0.99 24.61 -27.07
CA LYS A 7 -0.05 23.71 -26.50
C LYS A 7 0.40 22.26 -26.48
N ILE A 8 0.97 21.76 -27.57
CA ILE A 8 1.49 20.38 -27.64
C ILE A 8 2.61 20.18 -26.62
N ALA A 9 3.58 21.09 -26.54
CA ALA A 9 4.67 20.99 -25.58
C ALA A 9 4.18 20.96 -24.12
N PHE A 10 3.14 21.73 -23.79
CA PHE A 10 2.58 21.76 -22.43
C PHE A 10 1.81 20.48 -22.07
N THR A 11 1.07 19.90 -23.03
CA THR A 11 0.36 18.63 -22.81
C THR A 11 1.34 17.46 -22.66
N THR A 12 2.43 17.43 -23.44
CA THR A 12 3.46 16.39 -23.31
C THR A 12 4.24 16.53 -21.99
N LEU A 13 4.54 17.76 -21.54
CA LEU A 13 5.21 17.98 -20.24
C LEU A 13 4.36 17.53 -19.04
N LEU A 14 3.04 17.76 -19.09
CA LEU A 14 2.09 17.30 -18.07
C LEU A 14 1.97 15.77 -18.02
N LEU A 15 2.10 15.10 -19.16
CA LEU A 15 2.10 13.63 -19.24
C LEU A 15 3.38 13.01 -18.66
N PHE A 16 4.52 13.70 -18.73
CA PHE A 16 5.77 13.24 -18.11
C PHE A 16 5.84 13.54 -16.62
N ALA A 17 5.30 14.66 -16.15
CA ALA A 17 5.32 15.01 -14.72
C ALA A 17 4.40 14.11 -13.87
N ALA A 18 3.39 13.47 -14.47
CA ALA A 18 2.41 12.65 -13.75
C ALA A 18 2.80 11.16 -13.57
N ASN A 19 3.88 10.68 -14.22
CA ASN A 19 4.12 9.23 -14.39
C ASN A 19 5.53 8.72 -14.01
N THR A 20 6.42 9.53 -13.44
CA THR A 20 7.82 9.10 -13.20
C THR A 20 8.01 8.55 -11.78
N TRP A 21 7.58 7.32 -11.56
CA TRP A 21 7.89 6.51 -10.36
C TRP A 21 8.30 5.07 -10.76
N ALA A 22 8.05 4.68 -12.02
CA ALA A 22 8.62 3.46 -12.62
C ALA A 22 10.15 3.55 -12.88
N ALA A 23 10.70 4.77 -13.00
CA ALA A 23 12.13 4.99 -13.25
C ALA A 23 12.97 5.22 -11.98
N GLU A 24 12.36 5.23 -10.80
CA GLU A 24 13.06 5.56 -9.54
C GLU A 24 13.74 4.37 -8.88
N GLU A 25 14.92 4.65 -8.31
CA GLU A 25 15.69 3.72 -7.49
C GLU A 25 15.08 3.58 -6.10
N LEU A 26 15.19 2.37 -5.55
CA LEU A 26 14.77 2.05 -4.19
C LEU A 26 15.68 2.77 -3.17
N PRO A 27 15.16 3.19 -2.00
CA PRO A 27 13.83 2.87 -1.47
C PRO A 27 12.71 3.81 -1.95
N ILE A 28 11.49 3.29 -2.04
CA ILE A 28 10.28 4.03 -2.38
C ILE A 28 9.37 4.09 -1.15
N GLU A 29 8.91 5.30 -0.83
CA GLU A 29 7.86 5.54 0.16
C GLU A 29 6.54 5.79 -0.55
N LEU A 30 5.47 5.11 -0.13
CA LEU A 30 4.13 5.24 -0.69
C LEU A 30 3.09 5.46 0.41
N THR A 31 2.12 6.31 0.13
CA THR A 31 0.86 6.40 0.87
C THR A 31 -0.24 5.88 -0.04
N CYS A 32 -0.99 4.88 0.39
CA CYS A 32 -2.05 4.29 -0.40
C CYS A 32 -3.39 4.43 0.28
N GLU A 33 -4.36 4.96 -0.46
CA GLU A 33 -5.77 4.96 -0.11
C GLU A 33 -6.41 3.75 -0.78
N ILE A 34 -6.75 2.71 -0.02
CA ILE A 34 -7.30 1.45 -0.52
C ILE A 34 -8.64 1.17 0.14
N GLY A 35 -9.72 1.23 -0.62
CA GLY A 35 -11.07 1.28 -0.07
C GLY A 35 -11.25 2.51 0.84
N HIS A 36 -11.49 2.27 2.12
CA HIS A 36 -11.61 3.32 3.15
C HIS A 36 -10.36 3.41 4.05
N LEU A 37 -9.28 2.71 3.69
CA LEU A 37 -8.06 2.59 4.49
C LEU A 37 -6.96 3.48 3.93
N ILE A 38 -6.15 4.06 4.82
CA ILE A 38 -4.88 4.69 4.45
C ILE A 38 -3.74 3.82 5.00
N VAL A 39 -2.83 3.38 4.11
CA VAL A 39 -1.71 2.50 4.45
C VAL A 39 -0.40 3.06 3.89
N TYR A 40 0.63 3.07 4.72
CA TYR A 40 1.98 3.47 4.34
C TYR A 40 2.82 2.26 3.97
N TYR A 41 3.62 2.38 2.90
CA TYR A 41 4.58 1.37 2.49
C TYR A 41 5.97 1.97 2.32
N HIS A 42 6.97 1.34 2.93
CA HIS A 42 8.39 1.62 2.68
C HIS A 42 9.00 0.41 1.98
N ILE A 43 9.45 0.58 0.74
CA ILE A 43 9.83 -0.52 -0.16
C ILE A 43 11.31 -0.35 -0.51
N THR A 44 12.13 -1.33 -0.17
CA THR A 44 13.60 -1.16 -0.13
C THR A 44 14.37 -2.17 -0.98
N GLY A 45 13.66 -3.04 -1.71
CA GLY A 45 14.25 -4.12 -2.53
C GLY A 45 14.51 -5.43 -1.80
N SER A 46 14.41 -5.43 -0.47
CA SER A 46 14.48 -6.62 0.37
C SER A 46 13.26 -6.71 1.28
N THR A 47 12.85 -7.93 1.63
CA THR A 47 11.81 -8.19 2.63
C THR A 47 12.20 -7.71 4.03
N ASP A 48 13.49 -7.73 4.37
CA ASP A 48 13.99 -7.42 5.72
C ASP A 48 13.80 -5.95 6.10
N THR A 49 13.86 -5.08 5.09
CA THR A 49 13.79 -3.63 5.25
C THR A 49 12.49 -3.05 4.67
N THR A 50 11.66 -3.87 4.03
CA THR A 50 10.34 -3.47 3.50
C THR A 50 9.25 -3.69 4.55
N TRP A 51 8.41 -2.68 4.75
CA TRP A 51 7.36 -2.72 5.75
C TRP A 51 6.13 -1.91 5.33
N TRP A 52 5.02 -2.17 6.02
CA TRP A 52 3.80 -1.37 5.92
C TRP A 52 3.27 -0.96 7.30
N GLN A 53 2.46 0.09 7.33
CA GLN A 53 1.88 0.61 8.57
C GLN A 53 0.50 1.23 8.31
N ASN A 54 -0.46 0.99 9.21
CA ASN A 54 -1.76 1.66 9.15
C ASN A 54 -1.64 3.14 9.53
N HIS A 55 -2.45 3.97 8.89
CA HIS A 55 -2.65 5.36 9.31
C HIS A 55 -3.56 5.44 10.56
N SER A 56 -3.39 6.48 11.36
CA SER A 56 -4.10 6.70 12.64
C SER A 56 -5.61 6.94 12.50
N THR A 57 -6.05 7.31 11.30
CA THR A 57 -7.48 7.50 10.98
C THR A 57 -8.18 6.19 10.67
N ASN A 58 -7.46 5.08 10.47
CA ASN A 58 -8.06 3.76 10.31
C ASN A 58 -8.56 3.28 11.68
N ARG A 59 -9.72 3.79 12.11
CA ARG A 59 -10.35 3.47 13.38
C ARG A 59 -11.67 2.78 13.11
N PHE A 60 -11.85 1.64 13.75
CA PHE A 60 -13.06 0.86 13.62
C PHE A 60 -13.65 0.65 14.99
N ASP A 61 -14.95 0.88 15.12
CA ASP A 61 -15.68 0.26 16.22
C ASP A 61 -15.73 -1.21 15.83
N ALA A 62 -14.91 -2.04 16.49
CA ALA A 62 -14.61 -3.39 16.02
C ALA A 62 -15.85 -4.31 16.10
N HIS A 63 -16.59 -4.44 15.00
CA HIS A 63 -17.73 -5.35 14.86
C HIS A 63 -17.36 -6.57 14.00
N SER A 64 -16.28 -6.50 13.21
CA SER A 64 -15.77 -7.61 12.41
C SER A 64 -14.27 -7.90 12.62
N ARG A 65 -13.86 -9.15 12.35
CA ARG A 65 -12.44 -9.58 12.48
C ARG A 65 -11.52 -8.85 11.50
N LEU A 66 -12.05 -8.44 10.36
CA LEU A 66 -11.29 -7.73 9.34
C LEU A 66 -11.05 -6.28 9.77
N GLU A 67 -12.02 -5.65 10.42
CA GLU A 67 -11.86 -4.32 11.02
C GLU A 67 -10.76 -4.30 12.08
N VAL A 68 -10.68 -5.31 12.95
CA VAL A 68 -9.62 -5.41 13.98
C VAL A 68 -8.22 -5.44 13.37
N PHE A 69 -8.04 -6.03 12.19
CA PHE A 69 -6.74 -6.05 11.51
C PHE A 69 -6.30 -4.65 11.07
N TRP A 70 -7.27 -3.83 10.69
CA TRP A 70 -7.07 -2.49 10.17
C TRP A 70 -7.16 -1.39 11.22
N ASP A 71 -7.67 -1.68 12.42
CA ASP A 71 -7.71 -0.73 13.53
C ASP A 71 -6.29 -0.36 13.94
N TYR A 72 -5.98 0.93 13.83
CA TYR A 72 -4.70 1.49 14.20
C TYR A 72 -4.34 1.21 15.67
N ARG A 73 -5.30 1.20 16.61
CA ARG A 73 -5.03 0.90 18.03
C ARG A 73 -4.43 -0.49 18.20
N GLU A 74 -4.86 -1.43 17.36
CA GLU A 74 -4.43 -2.82 17.37
C GLU A 74 -3.18 -3.05 16.53
N ASN A 75 -2.98 -2.24 15.48
CA ASN A 75 -1.96 -2.46 14.46
C ASN A 75 -1.24 -1.18 14.00
N LYS A 76 -0.81 -0.37 14.97
CA LYS A 76 -0.05 0.89 14.76
C LYS A 76 1.40 0.69 14.34
N VAL A 77 1.96 -0.51 14.49
CA VAL A 77 3.40 -0.77 14.29
C VAL A 77 3.73 -1.00 12.83
N ARG A 78 5.02 -0.89 12.49
CA ARG A 78 5.53 -1.32 11.19
C ARG A 78 5.48 -2.85 11.10
N ASN A 79 4.80 -3.35 10.09
CA ASN A 79 4.65 -4.76 9.83
C ASN A 79 5.57 -5.16 8.68
N PRO A 80 6.45 -6.17 8.87
CA PRO A 80 7.32 -6.62 7.81
C PRO A 80 6.53 -7.35 6.72
N VAL A 81 7.05 -7.31 5.51
CA VAL A 81 6.60 -8.18 4.42
C VAL A 81 7.35 -9.52 4.48
N ARG A 82 6.72 -10.58 3.97
CA ARG A 82 7.27 -11.93 3.92
C ARG A 82 7.80 -12.29 2.55
N ASP A 83 7.07 -11.88 1.52
CA ASP A 83 7.48 -12.02 0.13
C ASP A 83 7.36 -10.64 -0.54
N LEU A 84 8.28 -10.34 -1.45
CA LEU A 84 8.35 -9.09 -2.19
C LEU A 84 8.81 -9.39 -3.61
N GLU A 85 8.03 -8.92 -4.58
CA GLU A 85 8.37 -8.96 -5.99
C GLU A 85 8.30 -7.54 -6.54
N ILE A 86 9.40 -7.10 -7.16
CA ILE A 86 9.49 -5.78 -7.78
C ILE A 86 9.84 -5.98 -9.23
N ASN A 87 8.90 -5.64 -10.10
CA ASN A 87 9.07 -5.61 -11.54
C ASN A 87 9.16 -4.16 -12.02
N THR A 88 9.44 -3.97 -13.30
CA THR A 88 9.51 -2.63 -13.92
C THR A 88 8.19 -1.87 -13.78
N ASP A 89 7.06 -2.56 -13.90
CA ASP A 89 5.72 -1.96 -13.94
C ASP A 89 4.88 -2.20 -12.68
N SER A 90 5.36 -3.04 -11.76
CA SER A 90 4.56 -3.51 -10.65
C SER A 90 5.39 -3.83 -9.41
N ILE A 91 4.74 -3.70 -8.26
CA ILE A 91 5.24 -4.18 -6.98
C ILE A 91 4.16 -5.07 -6.40
N SER A 92 4.52 -6.26 -5.96
CA SER A 92 3.65 -7.10 -5.17
C SER A 92 4.34 -7.52 -3.88
N PHE A 93 3.59 -7.62 -2.79
CA PHE A 93 4.12 -8.18 -1.55
C PHE A 93 3.03 -8.90 -0.76
N PHE A 94 3.51 -9.84 0.03
CA PHE A 94 2.71 -10.66 0.93
C PHE A 94 3.10 -10.38 2.38
N THR A 95 2.10 -10.21 3.25
CA THR A 95 2.31 -10.17 4.69
C THR A 95 1.53 -11.28 5.37
N ARG A 96 2.14 -11.86 6.41
CA ARG A 96 1.47 -12.73 7.37
C ARG A 96 1.56 -12.16 8.78
N ILE A 97 0.42 -11.89 9.39
CA ILE A 97 0.32 -11.51 10.80
C ILE A 97 -0.34 -12.64 11.57
N ASN A 98 0.36 -13.15 12.59
CA ASN A 98 -0.16 -14.14 13.50
C ASN A 98 -0.56 -13.46 14.81
N ARG A 99 -1.81 -13.65 15.22
CA ARG A 99 -2.33 -13.29 16.54
C ARG A 99 -2.72 -14.59 17.27
N PRO A 100 -2.87 -14.61 18.62
CA PRO A 100 -3.11 -15.83 19.38
C PRO A 100 -4.20 -16.76 18.82
N ASN A 101 -5.26 -16.20 18.24
CA ASN A 101 -6.41 -16.97 17.73
C ASN A 101 -6.62 -16.85 16.20
N TYR A 102 -5.82 -16.03 15.52
CA TYR A 102 -6.09 -15.63 14.14
C TYR A 102 -4.82 -15.57 13.31
N ARG A 103 -4.94 -15.97 12.04
CA ARG A 103 -3.89 -15.75 11.04
C ARG A 103 -4.45 -14.87 9.95
N TYR A 104 -3.82 -13.72 9.76
CA TYR A 104 -4.11 -12.79 8.69
C TYR A 104 -3.06 -12.92 7.60
N ARG A 105 -3.52 -12.85 6.37
CA ARG A 105 -2.72 -12.90 5.15
C ARG A 105 -3.15 -11.77 4.26
N MET A 106 -2.24 -10.88 3.96
CA MET A 106 -2.49 -9.73 3.10
C MET A 106 -1.63 -9.87 1.85
N TYR A 107 -2.26 -9.74 0.69
CA TYR A 107 -1.57 -9.60 -0.59
C TYR A 107 -1.84 -8.19 -1.08
N THR A 108 -0.80 -7.46 -1.48
CA THR A 108 -0.93 -6.14 -2.08
C THR A 108 -0.25 -6.15 -3.44
N TYR A 109 -0.90 -5.53 -4.42
CA TYR A 109 -0.37 -5.28 -5.75
C TYR A 109 -0.45 -3.78 -6.02
N ILE A 110 0.61 -3.21 -6.57
CA ILE A 110 0.71 -1.79 -6.93
C ILE A 110 1.26 -1.72 -8.36
N ASN A 111 0.50 -1.11 -9.25
CA ASN A 111 0.98 -0.80 -10.60
C ASN A 111 1.81 0.49 -10.58
N ARG A 112 3.14 0.37 -10.74
CA ARG A 112 4.16 1.44 -10.68
C ARG A 112 4.07 2.50 -11.78
N LEU A 113 3.17 2.34 -12.75
CA LEU A 113 2.96 3.31 -13.80
C LEU A 113 1.78 4.23 -13.47
N THR A 114 0.69 3.67 -12.93
CA THR A 114 -0.60 4.37 -12.83
C THR A 114 -1.00 4.83 -11.41
N GLY A 115 -0.47 4.18 -10.38
CA GLY A 115 -0.80 4.44 -8.98
C GLY A 115 -1.79 3.41 -8.48
N LYS A 116 -2.43 2.65 -9.37
CA LYS A 116 -3.50 1.72 -9.00
C LYS A 116 -2.97 0.65 -8.06
N ALA A 117 -3.71 0.42 -6.99
CA ALA A 117 -3.40 -0.59 -6.01
C ALA A 117 -4.60 -1.50 -5.77
N SER A 118 -4.32 -2.78 -5.54
CA SER A 118 -5.31 -3.77 -5.14
C SER A 118 -4.76 -4.55 -3.95
N MET A 119 -5.65 -4.92 -3.04
CA MET A 119 -5.31 -5.61 -1.81
C MET A 119 -6.32 -6.70 -1.51
N TRP A 120 -5.82 -7.87 -1.14
CA TRP A 120 -6.64 -9.00 -0.70
C TRP A 120 -6.26 -9.35 0.72
N LEU A 121 -7.19 -9.15 1.65
CA LEU A 121 -7.04 -9.61 3.02
C LEU A 121 -7.78 -10.92 3.18
N SER A 122 -7.08 -11.91 3.72
CA SER A 122 -7.72 -13.10 4.26
C SER A 122 -7.48 -13.30 5.73
N SER A 123 -8.54 -13.69 6.43
CA SER A 123 -8.49 -14.07 7.84
C SER A 123 -8.98 -15.52 7.99
N SER A 124 -8.29 -16.27 8.82
CA SER A 124 -8.73 -17.60 9.24
C SER A 124 -8.59 -17.71 10.75
N ARG A 125 -9.59 -18.30 11.40
CA ARG A 125 -9.41 -18.85 12.74
C ARG A 125 -8.58 -20.13 12.57
N ILE A 126 -7.72 -20.44 13.54
CA ILE A 126 -6.98 -21.71 13.52
C ILE A 126 -8.03 -22.85 13.40
N GLY A 127 -8.02 -23.57 12.28
CA GLY A 127 -8.95 -24.67 11.98
C GLY A 127 -10.27 -24.32 11.28
N VAL A 128 -10.51 -23.09 10.80
CA VAL A 128 -11.78 -22.69 10.14
C VAL A 128 -11.55 -21.85 8.86
N GLU A 129 -12.58 -21.78 8.02
CA GLU A 129 -12.70 -21.16 6.69
C GLU A 129 -12.12 -19.74 6.56
N ARG A 130 -11.72 -19.40 5.32
CA ARG A 130 -11.08 -18.13 4.94
C ARG A 130 -12.11 -17.14 4.42
N TYR A 131 -12.14 -15.95 5.00
CA TYR A 131 -12.77 -14.78 4.36
C TYR A 131 -11.73 -14.13 3.45
N ILE A 132 -12.10 -13.74 2.23
CA ILE A 132 -11.25 -12.95 1.33
C ILE A 132 -12.01 -11.67 0.99
N VAL A 133 -11.43 -10.51 1.30
CA VAL A 133 -12.01 -9.21 0.94
C VAL A 133 -11.05 -8.49 0.01
N PRO A 134 -11.46 -8.22 -1.25
CA PRO A 134 -10.71 -7.38 -2.16
C PRO A 134 -10.96 -5.90 -1.85
N PHE A 135 -9.92 -5.09 -1.93
CA PHE A 135 -9.96 -3.65 -1.86
C PHE A 135 -9.18 -3.08 -3.03
N ASP A 136 -9.73 -2.09 -3.72
CA ASP A 136 -9.04 -1.36 -4.77
C ASP A 136 -8.79 0.08 -4.32
N GLY A 137 -7.78 0.70 -4.91
CA GLY A 137 -7.38 2.04 -4.52
C GLY A 137 -6.23 2.60 -5.33
N ARG A 138 -5.54 3.57 -4.72
CA ARG A 138 -4.43 4.27 -5.34
C ARG A 138 -3.33 4.59 -4.34
N CYS A 139 -2.10 4.44 -4.78
CA CYS A 139 -0.90 4.89 -4.11
C CYS A 139 -0.41 6.20 -4.72
N ILE A 140 0.01 7.10 -3.85
CA ILE A 140 0.78 8.29 -4.18
C ILE A 140 2.16 8.16 -3.54
N LYS A 141 3.15 8.77 -4.20
CA LYS A 141 4.52 8.76 -3.70
C LYS A 141 4.66 9.65 -2.47
N GLY A 142 5.46 9.18 -1.53
CA GLY A 142 5.80 9.87 -0.31
C GLY A 142 4.88 9.48 0.83
N PHE A 143 5.32 9.83 2.02
CA PHE A 143 4.68 9.59 3.30
C PHE A 143 3.80 10.79 3.69
N TRP A 144 2.71 10.97 2.93
CA TRP A 144 1.77 12.06 3.11
C TRP A 144 1.00 11.90 4.42
N GLY A 145 1.09 12.90 5.28
CA GLY A 145 0.53 12.84 6.62
C GLY A 145 1.18 11.78 7.51
N TYR A 146 2.34 11.24 7.13
CA TYR A 146 2.98 10.17 7.87
C TYR A 146 3.39 10.63 9.26
N GLU A 147 2.82 9.96 10.24
CA GLU A 147 3.09 10.17 11.64
C GLU A 147 4.40 9.47 12.02
N LYS A 148 5.54 10.13 11.77
CA LYS A 148 6.79 9.77 12.45
C LYS A 148 6.52 9.93 13.95
N ASN A 149 6.79 8.86 14.72
CA ASN A 149 6.69 8.76 16.20
C ASN A 149 5.45 8.06 16.75
N VAL A 150 5.19 6.83 16.28
CA VAL A 150 4.33 5.90 17.02
C VAL A 150 5.21 4.76 17.51
N PHE A 151 5.87 5.01 18.63
CA PHE A 151 6.77 4.08 19.33
C PHE A 151 6.08 2.75 19.66
#